data_AF-A0A3Q0L1Y4-F1
#
_entry.id   AF-A0A3Q0L1Y4-F1
#
_cell.length_a   1.000
_cell.length_b   1.000
_cell.length_c   1.000
_cell.angle_alpha   90.00
_cell.angle_beta   90.00
_cell.angle_gamma   90.00
#
_symmetry.space_group_name_H-M   'P 1'
#
loop_
_entity.id
_entity.type
_entity.pdbx_description
1 polymer ?
#
loop_
_entity_poly.entity_id
_entity_poly.type
_entity_poly.pdbx_seq_one_letter_code
_entity_poly.pdbx_strand_id
1 'polypeptide(L)'
;MLLKLVAKHIAGEFRICEEDIYQGISEEFPIKYGDYVSINTEQIEMKGGTFVPRIDIASLDGKSFTYKRYRRNNGGYVRAAEHTVRDTTSYKPLGVWADEEIQAAANDNPSGISPAFWISVRMNYYIKSRILLRESDDSSF
;
A
#
# COMPACT_ATOMS: atom_id res chain seq x y z
N MET A 1 -7.98 2.12 12.92
CA MET A 1 -8.93 0.98 12.83
C MET A 1 -8.16 -0.33 12.75
N LEU A 2 -7.97 -1.02 13.88
CA LEU A 2 -7.34 -2.34 13.92
C LEU A 2 -8.31 -3.39 13.38
N LEU A 3 -8.03 -3.92 12.19
CA LEU A 3 -8.62 -5.19 11.77
C LEU A 3 -7.98 -6.32 12.56
N LYS A 4 -8.55 -6.62 13.74
CA LYS A 4 -8.57 -8.00 14.26
C LYS A 4 -9.38 -8.82 13.26
N LEU A 5 -8.75 -9.32 12.21
CA LEU A 5 -9.34 -10.35 11.35
C LEU A 5 -8.45 -11.59 11.38
N VAL A 6 -9.05 -12.65 11.93
CA VAL A 6 -8.71 -14.04 11.63
C VAL A 6 -8.95 -14.27 10.12
N ALA A 7 -8.16 -13.67 9.24
CA ALA A 7 -8.49 -13.64 7.82
C ALA A 7 -7.87 -14.81 7.06
N LYS A 8 -8.75 -15.71 6.61
CA LYS A 8 -8.54 -16.68 5.53
C LYS A 8 -8.20 -16.03 4.17
N HIS A 9 -8.35 -14.71 4.05
CA HIS A 9 -8.25 -14.02 2.76
C HIS A 9 -6.80 -13.71 2.38
N ILE A 10 -6.42 -14.18 1.19
CA ILE A 10 -5.13 -13.95 0.53
C ILE A 10 -5.06 -12.53 -0.07
N ALA A 11 -6.19 -11.97 -0.47
CA ALA A 11 -6.29 -10.64 -1.05
C ALA A 11 -7.48 -9.86 -0.48
N GLY A 12 -7.42 -8.55 -0.56
CA GLY A 12 -8.54 -7.66 -0.22
C GLY A 12 -8.21 -6.20 -0.49
N GLU A 13 -9.11 -5.33 -0.05
CA GLU A 13 -9.05 -3.89 -0.29
C GLU A 13 -9.51 -3.12 0.96
N PHE A 14 -8.98 -1.93 1.17
CA PHE A 14 -9.45 -0.99 2.20
C PHE A 14 -9.32 0.46 1.74
N ARG A 15 -10.22 1.32 2.20
CA ARG A 15 -10.33 2.72 1.77
C ARG A 15 -9.20 3.59 2.31
N ILE A 16 -8.82 4.61 1.54
CA ILE A 16 -7.91 5.69 1.92
C ILE A 16 -8.76 6.90 2.30
N CYS A 17 -9.14 6.97 3.57
CA CYS A 17 -10.05 8.02 4.06
C CYS A 17 -9.46 9.43 3.98
N GLU A 18 -8.12 9.56 3.89
CA GLU A 18 -7.44 10.85 3.74
C GLU A 18 -7.84 11.57 2.46
N GLU A 19 -8.08 10.83 1.38
CA GLU A 19 -8.53 11.39 0.12
C GLU A 19 -9.90 12.05 0.26
N ASP A 20 -10.84 11.37 0.92
CA ASP A 20 -12.19 11.89 1.14
C ASP A 20 -12.17 13.12 2.06
N ILE A 21 -11.35 13.09 3.12
CA ILE A 21 -11.20 14.20 4.05
C ILE A 21 -10.60 15.41 3.33
N TYR A 22 -9.55 15.19 2.54
CA TYR A 22 -8.91 16.26 1.76
C TYR A 22 -9.91 16.89 0.79
N GLN A 23 -10.60 16.08 -0.02
CA GLN A 23 -11.57 16.58 -0.99
C GLN A 23 -12.64 17.43 -0.28
N GLY A 24 -13.26 16.91 0.77
CA GLY A 24 -14.31 17.62 1.50
C GLY A 24 -13.87 18.92 2.19
N ILE A 25 -12.61 19.04 2.62
CA ILE A 25 -12.11 20.27 3.26
C ILE A 25 -11.54 21.25 2.22
N SER A 26 -10.99 20.75 1.11
CA SER A 26 -10.39 21.56 0.06
C SER A 26 -11.40 22.42 -0.71
N GLU A 27 -12.69 22.04 -0.67
CA GLU A 27 -13.80 22.85 -1.20
C GLU A 27 -13.95 24.19 -0.47
N GLU A 28 -13.64 24.24 0.83
CA GLU A 28 -13.83 25.43 1.68
C GLU A 28 -12.52 26.14 2.00
N PHE A 29 -11.38 25.41 2.06
CA PHE A 29 -10.10 25.94 2.53
C PHE A 29 -8.96 25.65 1.56
N PRO A 30 -8.02 26.59 1.34
CA PRO A 30 -6.85 26.40 0.50
C PRO A 30 -5.79 25.55 1.22
N ILE A 31 -6.06 24.26 1.37
CA ILE A 31 -5.16 23.28 2.00
C ILE A 31 -4.45 22.43 0.94
N LYS A 32 -3.36 21.77 1.38
CA LYS A 32 -2.66 20.76 0.58
C LYS A 32 -2.96 19.37 1.13
N TYR A 33 -2.86 18.37 0.26
CA TYR A 33 -2.95 16.97 0.68
C TYR A 33 -1.83 16.58 1.64
N GLY A 34 -2.14 15.72 2.62
CA GLY A 34 -1.19 15.13 3.54
C GLY A 34 -1.38 13.62 3.67
N ASP A 35 -0.34 12.92 4.14
CA ASP A 35 -0.25 11.46 4.25
C ASP A 35 -0.22 10.95 5.70
N TYR A 36 -0.68 11.77 6.65
CA TYR A 36 -0.52 11.57 8.09
C TYR A 36 -1.16 10.27 8.62
N VAL A 37 -2.28 9.83 8.06
CA VAL A 37 -3.05 8.63 8.45
C VAL A 37 -2.60 7.40 7.65
N SER A 38 -1.82 7.56 6.58
CA SER A 38 -1.28 6.45 5.76
C SER A 38 -0.24 5.60 6.49
N ILE A 39 0.30 6.07 7.61
CA ILE A 39 1.20 5.32 8.49
C ILE A 39 0.61 5.32 9.91
N ASN A 40 0.53 4.13 10.53
CA ASN A 40 0.19 4.07 11.95
C ASN A 40 1.41 4.48 12.78
N THR A 41 1.28 5.58 13.54
CA THR A 41 2.35 6.10 14.42
C THR A 41 2.50 5.28 15.71
N GLU A 42 1.48 4.52 16.10
CA GLU A 42 1.55 3.68 17.29
C GLU A 42 2.14 2.30 16.97
N GLN A 43 3.26 1.99 17.62
CA GLN A 43 3.78 0.63 17.65
C GLN A 43 2.93 -0.20 18.61
N ILE A 44 1.99 -0.96 18.04
CA ILE A 44 1.13 -1.83 18.83
C ILE A 44 1.93 -3.08 19.19
N GLU A 45 2.12 -3.30 20.49
CA GLU A 45 2.75 -4.51 21.01
C GLU A 45 1.96 -5.74 20.54
N MET A 46 2.64 -6.64 19.83
CA MET A 46 2.01 -7.81 19.23
C MET A 46 1.67 -8.86 20.29
N LYS A 47 0.53 -8.71 20.98
CA LYS A 47 0.01 -9.72 21.91
C LYS A 47 -0.62 -10.87 21.12
N GLY A 48 0.15 -11.93 20.87
CA GLY A 48 -0.36 -13.22 20.39
C GLY A 48 -0.95 -13.19 18.97
N GLY A 49 -0.08 -13.19 17.96
CA GLY A 49 -0.46 -13.40 16.57
C GLY A 49 0.75 -13.24 15.66
N THR A 50 1.03 -14.23 14.79
CA THR A 50 2.14 -14.11 13.83
C THR A 50 1.78 -13.10 12.75
N PHE A 51 2.62 -12.08 12.58
CA PHE A 51 2.55 -11.17 11.44
C PHE A 51 2.48 -11.97 10.12
N VAL A 52 1.56 -11.59 9.24
CA VAL A 52 1.41 -12.21 7.92
C VAL A 52 2.04 -11.26 6.90
N PRO A 53 3.14 -11.66 6.23
CA PRO A 53 3.71 -10.93 5.10
C PRO A 53 2.63 -10.42 4.15
N ARG A 54 2.66 -9.13 3.87
CA ARG A 54 1.65 -8.42 3.07
C ARG A 54 2.31 -7.36 2.21
N ILE A 55 1.87 -7.28 0.95
CA ILE A 55 2.20 -6.21 0.01
C ILE A 55 0.92 -5.42 -0.22
N ASP A 56 1.00 -4.11 -0.07
CA ASP A 56 -0.10 -3.16 -0.24
C ASP A 56 0.19 -2.28 -1.45
N ILE A 57 -0.80 -2.06 -2.33
CA ILE A 57 -0.69 -1.21 -3.52
C ILE A 57 -1.78 -0.14 -3.46
N ALA A 58 -1.39 1.13 -3.57
CA ALA A 58 -2.33 2.25 -3.62
C ALA A 58 -3.00 2.30 -5.00
N SER A 59 -4.32 2.48 -5.03
CA SER A 59 -5.03 2.77 -6.26
C SER A 59 -4.60 4.14 -6.82
N LEU A 60 -4.56 4.23 -8.15
CA LEU A 60 -4.18 5.46 -8.84
C LEU A 60 -5.26 6.55 -8.73
N ASP A 61 -6.51 6.16 -8.51
CA ASP A 61 -7.63 7.08 -8.30
C ASP A 61 -7.68 7.69 -6.89
N GLY A 62 -6.74 7.33 -6.02
CA GLY A 62 -6.65 7.89 -4.67
C GLY A 62 -7.47 7.17 -3.59
N LYS A 63 -8.39 6.27 -3.96
CA LYS A 63 -9.49 5.88 -3.08
C LYS A 63 -9.21 4.68 -2.18
N SER A 64 -8.30 3.78 -2.54
CA SER A 64 -8.10 2.54 -1.79
C SER A 64 -6.68 1.98 -1.86
N PHE A 65 -6.37 1.11 -0.90
CA PHE A 65 -5.26 0.18 -0.98
C PHE A 65 -5.81 -1.21 -1.27
N THR A 66 -5.21 -1.91 -2.23
CA THR A 66 -5.36 -3.36 -2.37
C THR A 66 -4.21 -4.05 -1.67
N TYR A 67 -4.41 -5.28 -1.21
CA TYR A 67 -3.34 -6.05 -0.58
C TYR A 67 -3.32 -7.51 -1.02
N LYS A 68 -2.12 -8.10 -1.03
CA LYS A 68 -1.88 -9.55 -1.13
C LYS A 68 -1.08 -10.00 0.08
N ARG A 69 -1.46 -11.11 0.72
CA ARG A 69 -0.80 -11.60 1.92
C ARG A 69 -0.72 -13.12 1.98
N TYR A 70 0.43 -13.62 2.41
CA TYR A 70 0.69 -15.05 2.58
C TYR A 70 1.47 -15.26 3.89
N ARG A 71 1.17 -16.35 4.61
CA ARG A 71 1.96 -16.72 5.78
C ARG A 71 3.38 -17.14 5.37
N ARG A 72 4.34 -17.01 6.27
CA ARG A 72 5.75 -17.39 6.02
C ARG A 72 5.90 -18.84 5.55
N ASN A 73 5.15 -19.76 6.16
CA ASN A 73 5.12 -21.18 5.76
C ASN A 73 4.37 -21.45 4.44
N ASN A 74 3.82 -20.42 3.80
CA ASN A 74 3.14 -20.49 2.51
C ASN A 74 3.73 -19.45 1.54
N GLY A 75 5.06 -19.27 1.58
CA GLY A 75 5.82 -18.44 0.65
C GLY A 75 5.92 -16.95 1.00
N GLY A 76 5.20 -16.46 2.02
CA GLY A 76 5.39 -15.11 2.56
C GLY A 76 5.39 -13.99 1.52
N TYR A 77 6.42 -13.15 1.55
CA TYR A 77 6.55 -12.01 0.64
C TYR A 77 6.76 -12.42 -0.82
N VAL A 78 7.41 -13.55 -1.09
CA VAL A 78 7.65 -14.03 -2.47
C VAL A 78 6.32 -14.30 -3.16
N ARG A 79 5.43 -15.09 -2.53
CA ARG A 79 4.09 -15.34 -3.09
C ARG A 79 3.19 -14.12 -3.11
N ALA A 80 3.32 -13.23 -2.12
CA ALA A 80 2.59 -11.96 -2.15
C ALA A 80 3.02 -11.14 -3.38
N ALA A 81 4.32 -11.06 -3.65
CA ALA A 81 4.89 -10.31 -4.77
C ALA A 81 4.52 -10.92 -6.11
N GLU A 82 4.65 -12.24 -6.27
CA GLU A 82 4.19 -12.95 -7.47
C GLU A 82 2.71 -12.67 -7.78
N HIS A 83 1.85 -12.67 -6.76
CA HIS A 83 0.44 -12.37 -6.95
C HIS A 83 0.24 -10.89 -7.33
N THR A 84 0.95 -9.97 -6.67
CA THR A 84 0.91 -8.54 -7.00
C THR A 84 1.33 -8.28 -8.44
N VAL A 85 2.43 -8.84 -8.93
CA VAL A 85 2.91 -8.61 -10.31
C VAL A 85 1.98 -9.19 -11.38
N ARG A 86 1.24 -10.26 -11.05
CA ARG A 86 0.22 -10.86 -11.94
C ARG A 86 -1.10 -10.07 -11.96
N ASP A 87 -1.40 -9.32 -10.90
CA ASP A 87 -2.60 -8.50 -10.79
C ASP A 87 -2.41 -7.14 -11.45
N THR A 88 -2.37 -7.13 -12.79
CA THR A 88 -2.17 -5.90 -13.58
C THR A 88 -3.34 -4.92 -13.51
N THR A 89 -4.46 -5.32 -12.90
CA THR A 89 -5.62 -4.47 -12.62
C THR A 89 -5.36 -3.58 -11.41
N SER A 90 -4.82 -4.14 -10.34
CA SER A 90 -4.55 -3.41 -9.09
C SER A 90 -3.16 -2.77 -9.05
N TYR A 91 -2.18 -3.37 -9.75
CA TYR A 91 -0.78 -2.93 -9.75
C TYR A 91 -0.34 -2.48 -11.14
N LYS A 92 0.15 -1.24 -11.21
CA LYS A 92 0.79 -0.64 -12.39
C LYS A 92 2.15 -0.11 -11.97
N PRO A 93 3.27 -0.60 -12.53
CA PRO A 93 4.59 -0.05 -12.20
C PRO A 93 4.63 1.46 -12.48
N LEU A 94 5.17 2.23 -11.54
CA LEU A 94 5.28 3.69 -11.60
C LEU A 94 6.72 4.18 -11.85
N GLY A 95 7.66 3.26 -12.02
CA GLY A 95 9.09 3.54 -12.22
C GLY A 95 9.77 4.00 -10.92
N VAL A 96 9.36 3.46 -9.78
CA VAL A 96 9.90 3.82 -8.46
C VAL A 96 10.53 2.62 -7.76
N TRP A 97 11.33 2.89 -6.72
CA TRP A 97 11.98 1.86 -5.90
C TRP A 97 11.04 0.75 -5.42
N ALA A 98 9.78 1.08 -5.10
CA ALA A 98 8.80 0.07 -4.72
C ALA A 98 8.56 -0.99 -5.80
N ASP A 99 8.58 -0.60 -7.07
CA ASP A 99 8.39 -1.54 -8.18
C ASP A 99 9.56 -2.53 -8.26
N GLU A 100 10.79 -2.04 -8.07
CA GLU A 100 12.01 -2.85 -8.04
C GLU A 100 11.95 -3.88 -6.92
N GLU A 101 11.53 -3.48 -5.71
CA GLU A 101 11.41 -4.39 -4.56
C GLU A 101 10.32 -5.43 -4.73
N ILE A 102 9.18 -5.05 -5.34
CA ILE A 102 8.11 -5.98 -5.66
C ILE A 102 8.59 -7.00 -6.70
N GLN A 103 9.30 -6.56 -7.74
CA GLN A 103 9.84 -7.48 -8.76
C GLN A 103 10.94 -8.37 -8.19
N ALA A 104 11.86 -7.84 -7.39
CA ALA A 104 12.92 -8.61 -6.74
C ALA A 104 12.34 -9.69 -5.83
N ALA A 105 11.33 -9.36 -5.02
CA ALA A 105 10.62 -10.34 -4.20
C ALA A 105 9.85 -11.38 -5.01
N ALA A 106 9.24 -11.01 -6.15
CA ALA A 106 8.57 -11.96 -7.04
C ALA A 106 9.55 -12.95 -7.70
N ASN A 107 10.83 -12.57 -7.81
CA ASN A 107 11.92 -13.40 -8.29
C ASN A 107 12.69 -14.12 -7.17
N ASP A 108 12.03 -14.37 -6.03
CA ASP A 108 12.60 -15.08 -4.86
C ASP A 108 13.81 -14.37 -4.20
N ASN A 109 13.94 -13.05 -4.39
CA ASN A 109 15.03 -12.25 -3.81
C ASN A 109 14.52 -10.99 -3.07
N PRO A 110 13.70 -11.14 -2.00
CA PRO A 110 13.20 -9.99 -1.25
C PRO A 110 14.33 -9.32 -0.45
N SER A 111 14.59 -8.03 -0.70
CA SER A 111 15.62 -7.26 0.02
C SER A 111 15.31 -7.07 1.52
N GLY A 112 14.04 -7.21 1.91
CA GLY A 112 13.61 -7.14 3.30
C GLY A 112 12.44 -8.07 3.65
N ILE A 113 12.44 -8.57 4.89
CA ILE A 113 11.40 -9.48 5.41
C ILE A 113 10.67 -8.93 6.65
N SER A 114 10.96 -7.69 7.04
CA SER A 114 10.34 -7.04 8.18
C SER A 114 9.07 -6.29 7.76
N PRO A 115 8.06 -6.16 8.65
CA PRO A 115 6.90 -5.33 8.38
C PRO A 115 7.27 -3.88 8.02
N ALA A 116 8.27 -3.31 8.71
CA ALA A 116 8.71 -1.94 8.50
C ALA A 116 9.22 -1.70 7.07
N PHE A 117 10.01 -2.64 6.53
CA PHE A 117 10.50 -2.56 5.16
C PHE A 117 9.35 -2.47 4.14
N TRP A 118 8.33 -3.31 4.29
CA TRP A 118 7.20 -3.35 3.36
C TRP A 118 6.21 -2.20 3.56
N ILE A 119 6.20 -1.56 4.74
CA ILE A 119 5.54 -0.27 4.92
C ILE A 119 6.30 0.81 4.12
N SER A 120 7.63 0.82 4.11
CA SER A 120 8.42 1.77 3.29
C SER A 120 8.17 1.57 1.79
N VAL A 121 8.12 0.32 1.31
CA VAL A 121 7.75 -0.01 -0.08
C VAL A 121 6.37 0.55 -0.42
N ARG A 122 5.36 0.31 0.44
CA ARG A 122 4.01 0.87 0.27
C ARG A 122 4.03 2.40 0.17
N MET A 123 4.74 3.06 1.08
CA MET A 123 4.76 4.52 1.14
C MET A 123 5.48 5.14 -0.06
N ASN A 124 6.54 4.51 -0.54
CA ASN A 124 7.22 4.95 -1.76
C ASN A 124 6.28 4.93 -2.98
N TYR A 125 5.57 3.83 -3.19
CA TYR A 125 4.57 3.73 -4.26
C TYR A 125 3.41 4.72 -4.06
N TYR A 126 2.90 4.82 -2.83
CA TYR A 126 1.79 5.71 -2.47
C TYR A 126 2.11 7.18 -2.75
N ILE A 127 3.28 7.68 -2.33
CA ILE A 127 3.68 9.07 -2.58
C ILE A 127 3.70 9.36 -4.08
N LYS A 128 4.27 8.46 -4.89
CA LYS A 128 4.28 8.63 -6.34
C LYS A 128 2.87 8.64 -6.94
N SER A 129 1.99 7.73 -6.51
CA SER A 129 0.61 7.72 -7.00
C SER A 129 -0.15 8.99 -6.62
N ARG A 130 0.12 9.57 -5.43
CA ARG A 130 -0.46 10.84 -5.02
C ARG A 130 0.05 12.01 -5.85
N ILE A 131 1.34 12.08 -6.14
CA ILE A 131 1.92 13.11 -7.04
C ILE A 131 1.24 13.03 -8.41
N LEU A 132 1.19 11.85 -9.03
CA LEU A 132 0.59 11.65 -10.35
C LEU A 132 -0.89 12.07 -10.38
N LEU A 133 -1.65 11.75 -9.33
CA LEU A 133 -3.06 12.13 -9.25
C LEU A 133 -3.26 13.65 -9.24
N ARG A 134 -2.38 14.42 -8.57
CA ARG A 134 -2.51 15.89 -8.54
C ARG A 134 -1.96 16.53 -9.81
N GLU A 135 -0.90 15.98 -10.41
CA GLU A 135 -0.41 16.44 -11.71
C GLU A 135 -1.49 16.29 -12.81
N SER A 136 -2.32 15.24 -12.75
CA SER A 136 -3.44 15.10 -13.70
C SER A 136 -4.52 16.15 -13.49
N ASP A 137 -4.78 16.57 -12.25
CA ASP A 137 -5.80 17.58 -11.94
C ASP A 137 -5.36 18.98 -12.42
N ASP A 138 -4.06 19.30 -12.29
CA ASP A 138 -3.49 20.60 -12.71
C ASP A 138 -3.43 20.79 -14.23
N SER A 139 -3.47 19.70 -15.02
CA SER A 139 -3.44 19.74 -16.49
C SER A 139 -4.78 20.10 -17.16
N SER A 140 -5.75 20.56 -16.38
CA SER A 140 -7.13 20.88 -16.79
C SER A 140 -7.38 22.36 -17.13
N PHE A 141 -6.33 23.20 -17.22
CA PHE A 141 -6.43 24.65 -17.50
C PHE A 141 -5.78 25.07 -18.81
#